data_AF-A0A7Z9W7M9-F1
#
_entry.id   AF-A0A7Z9W7M9-F1
#
_cell.length_a   1.000
_cell.length_b   1.000
_cell.length_c   1.000
_cell.angle_alpha   90.00
_cell.angle_beta   90.00
_cell.angle_gamma   90.00
#
_symmetry.space_group_name_H-M   'P 1'
#
loop_
_entity.id
_entity.type
_entity.pdbx_description
1 polymer ?
#
loop_
_entity_poly.entity_id
_entity_poly.type
_entity_poly.pdbx_seq_one_letter_code
_entity_poly.pdbx_strand_id
1 'polypeptide(L)'
;ETEKKNKLIDENAFVLAADPLKTYVPPTKDTPVPEFDFTLLESALARLERSAEAYEAALARFFASGKSLSAEESQQLNAILISTERTMIREEGLPRRSWFKHQIYAPGLYTGYGVKTLPGIREGLEERNWDEVRQYIGVVSEKLDGVADAIDSAVALLSDE
;
A
#
# COMPACT_ATOMS: atom_id res chain seq x y z
N GLU A 1 -13.29 -1.10 16.77
CA GLU A 1 -14.71 -1.33 16.38
C GLU A 1 -15.24 -2.70 16.79
N THR A 2 -14.70 -3.82 16.27
CA THR A 2 -15.19 -5.18 16.61
C THR A 2 -15.24 -5.45 18.12
N GLU A 3 -14.15 -5.21 18.85
CA GLU A 3 -14.13 -5.42 20.30
C GLU A 3 -15.16 -4.56 21.04
N LYS A 4 -15.27 -3.29 20.64
CA LYS A 4 -16.26 -2.35 21.20
C LYS A 4 -17.69 -2.85 20.97
N LYS A 5 -18.02 -3.26 19.74
CA LYS A 5 -19.34 -3.83 19.42
C LYS A 5 -19.60 -5.10 20.21
N ASN A 6 -18.64 -6.02 20.25
CA ASN A 6 -18.79 -7.29 20.97
C ASN A 6 -18.96 -7.06 22.47
N LYS A 7 -18.24 -6.09 23.06
CA LYS A 7 -18.42 -5.66 24.45
C LYS A 7 -19.82 -5.10 24.70
N LEU A 8 -20.34 -4.25 23.82
CA LEU A 8 -21.71 -3.72 23.93
C LEU A 8 -22.78 -4.82 23.83
N ILE A 9 -22.52 -5.87 23.05
CA ILE A 9 -23.37 -7.06 22.99
C ILE A 9 -23.30 -7.83 24.31
N ASP A 10 -22.10 -8.02 24.87
CA ASP A 10 -21.88 -8.68 26.16
C ASP A 10 -22.56 -7.96 27.33
N GLU A 11 -22.58 -6.63 27.28
CA GLU A 11 -23.24 -5.77 28.27
C GLU A 11 -24.76 -5.66 28.06
N ASN A 12 -25.32 -6.40 27.09
CA ASN A 12 -26.73 -6.35 26.69
C ASN A 12 -27.22 -4.92 26.31
N ALA A 13 -26.29 -4.02 25.97
CA ALA A 13 -26.56 -2.60 25.80
C ALA A 13 -27.57 -2.31 24.67
N PHE A 14 -27.50 -3.11 23.59
CA PHE A 14 -28.42 -3.00 22.46
C PHE A 14 -29.87 -3.32 22.80
N VAL A 15 -30.10 -4.34 23.64
CA VAL A 15 -31.44 -4.71 24.09
C VAL A 15 -31.96 -3.68 25.10
N LEU A 16 -31.11 -3.22 26.00
CA LEU A 16 -31.47 -2.19 27.00
C LEU A 16 -31.84 -0.84 26.36
N ALA A 17 -31.25 -0.51 25.22
CA ALA A 17 -31.54 0.71 24.46
C ALA A 17 -32.72 0.56 23.47
N ALA A 18 -33.25 -0.66 23.27
CA ALA A 18 -34.31 -0.90 22.31
C ALA A 18 -35.68 -0.45 22.83
N ASP A 19 -36.56 -0.04 21.91
CA ASP A 19 -37.95 0.29 22.23
C ASP A 19 -38.72 -1.00 22.60
N PRO A 20 -39.22 -1.12 23.85
CA PRO A 20 -39.89 -2.33 24.31
C PRO A 20 -41.23 -2.59 23.60
N LEU A 21 -41.80 -1.60 22.93
CA LEU A 21 -43.05 -1.75 22.17
C LEU A 21 -42.84 -2.30 20.76
N LYS A 22 -41.59 -2.52 20.34
CA LYS A 22 -41.24 -3.02 19.00
C LYS A 22 -40.41 -4.29 19.10
N THR A 23 -40.66 -5.24 18.20
CA THR A 23 -39.80 -6.42 18.06
C THR A 23 -38.40 -5.97 17.67
N TYR A 24 -37.43 -6.28 18.52
CA TYR A 24 -36.02 -5.98 18.31
C TYR A 24 -35.20 -7.27 18.28
N VAL A 25 -34.33 -7.40 17.29
CA VAL A 25 -33.37 -8.50 17.17
C VAL A 25 -31.99 -7.90 17.38
N PRO A 26 -31.27 -8.25 18.47
CA PRO A 26 -29.96 -7.69 18.74
C PRO A 26 -28.94 -8.16 17.68
N PRO A 27 -27.92 -7.34 17.39
CA PRO A 27 -26.86 -7.72 16.47
C PRO A 27 -26.06 -8.90 17.04
N THR A 28 -25.55 -9.74 16.15
CA THR A 28 -24.61 -10.80 16.52
C THR A 28 -23.20 -10.26 16.66
N LYS A 29 -22.38 -10.97 17.44
CA LYS A 29 -20.96 -10.65 17.59
C LYS A 29 -20.23 -10.84 16.28
N ASP A 30 -19.30 -9.95 16.02
CA ASP A 30 -18.36 -10.12 14.92
C ASP A 30 -17.22 -11.05 15.35
N THR A 31 -16.65 -11.78 14.41
CA THR A 31 -15.42 -12.53 14.66
C THR A 31 -14.29 -11.58 15.08
N PRO A 32 -13.36 -11.96 15.97
CA PRO A 32 -12.19 -11.12 16.25
C PRO A 32 -11.40 -10.83 14.99
N VAL A 33 -10.84 -9.62 14.89
CA VAL A 33 -9.89 -9.30 13.82
C VAL A 33 -8.59 -10.03 14.16
N PRO A 34 -8.04 -10.88 13.26
CA PRO A 34 -6.78 -11.54 13.54
C PRO A 34 -5.62 -10.54 13.53
N GLU A 35 -4.51 -10.93 14.14
CA GLU A 35 -3.27 -10.19 13.98
C GLU A 35 -2.72 -10.36 12.55
N PHE A 36 -2.09 -9.30 12.05
CA PHE A 36 -1.43 -9.29 10.75
C PHE A 36 0.02 -8.88 10.95
N ASP A 37 0.93 -9.60 10.30
CA ASP A 37 2.34 -9.26 10.27
C ASP A 37 2.61 -8.25 9.15
N PHE A 38 2.99 -7.03 9.52
CA PHE A 38 3.34 -5.95 8.60
C PHE A 38 4.85 -5.75 8.44
N THR A 39 5.68 -6.58 9.07
CA THR A 39 7.14 -6.42 9.06
C THR A 39 7.73 -6.44 7.64
N LEU A 40 7.14 -7.21 6.72
CA LEU A 40 7.50 -7.22 5.31
C LEU A 40 7.29 -5.84 4.67
N LEU A 41 6.15 -5.20 4.94
CA LEU A 41 5.81 -3.90 4.38
C LEU A 41 6.69 -2.79 4.97
N GLU A 42 6.93 -2.85 6.28
CA GLU A 42 7.84 -1.94 6.99
C GLU A 42 9.28 -2.05 6.46
N SER A 43 9.75 -3.28 6.24
CA SER A 43 11.10 -3.53 5.71
C SER A 43 11.24 -3.02 4.27
N ALA A 44 10.24 -3.25 3.42
CA ALA A 44 10.23 -2.76 2.04
C ALA A 44 10.18 -1.23 1.99
N LEU A 45 9.38 -0.59 2.86
CA LEU A 45 9.36 0.88 2.99
C LEU A 45 10.72 1.43 3.43
N ALA A 46 11.31 0.87 4.49
CA ALA A 46 12.62 1.29 4.98
C ALA A 46 13.75 1.06 3.95
N ARG A 47 13.60 0.08 3.07
CA ARG A 47 14.50 -0.10 1.92
C ARG A 47 14.31 1.01 0.89
N LEU A 48 13.07 1.26 0.48
CA LEU A 48 12.74 2.32 -0.47
C LEU A 48 13.24 3.70 -0.01
N GLU A 49 13.09 4.03 1.27
CA GLU A 49 13.61 5.26 1.87
C GLU A 49 15.13 5.36 1.73
N ARG A 50 15.88 4.29 2.06
CA ARG A 50 17.34 4.25 1.90
C ARG A 50 17.77 4.40 0.44
N SER A 51 17.08 3.77 -0.50
CA SER A 51 17.36 3.89 -1.93
C SER A 51 17.11 5.33 -2.42
N ALA A 52 16.03 5.97 -1.96
CA ALA A 52 15.74 7.37 -2.29
C ALA A 52 16.81 8.33 -1.74
N GLU A 53 17.24 8.16 -0.48
CA GLU A 53 18.33 8.92 0.12
C GLU A 53 19.65 8.73 -0.65
N ALA A 54 19.95 7.48 -1.07
CA ALA A 54 21.12 7.17 -1.86
C ALA A 54 21.08 7.87 -3.23
N TYR A 55 19.90 7.93 -3.87
CA TYR A 55 19.70 8.64 -5.13
C TYR A 55 19.90 10.15 -5.00
N GLU A 56 19.34 10.78 -3.97
CA GLU A 56 19.58 12.20 -3.70
C GLU A 56 21.07 12.50 -3.50
N ALA A 57 21.77 11.65 -2.74
CA ALA A 57 23.20 11.79 -2.51
C ALA A 57 24.03 11.57 -3.79
N ALA A 58 23.67 10.59 -4.63
CA ALA A 58 24.32 10.35 -5.92
C ALA A 58 24.12 11.53 -6.87
N LEU A 59 22.89 12.04 -6.97
CA LEU A 59 22.55 13.19 -7.81
C LEU A 59 23.32 14.45 -7.39
N ALA A 60 23.44 14.72 -6.08
CA ALA A 60 24.21 15.83 -5.56
C ALA A 60 25.71 15.73 -5.92
N ARG A 61 26.30 14.53 -5.81
CA ARG A 61 27.70 14.27 -6.21
C ARG A 61 27.88 14.45 -7.72
N PHE A 62 26.94 13.93 -8.51
CA PHE A 62 26.95 14.07 -9.96
C PHE A 62 26.96 15.55 -10.37
N PHE A 63 26.09 16.39 -9.82
CA PHE A 63 26.10 17.82 -10.12
C PHE A 63 27.37 18.53 -9.64
N ALA A 64 27.92 18.16 -8.49
CA ALA A 64 29.16 18.73 -7.99
C ALA A 64 30.39 18.36 -8.85
N SER A 65 30.34 17.22 -9.55
CA SER A 65 31.43 16.78 -10.44
C SER A 65 31.60 17.67 -11.68
N GLY A 66 30.59 18.46 -12.04
CA GLY A 66 30.57 19.25 -13.28
C GLY A 66 30.45 18.41 -14.56
N LYS A 67 30.26 17.08 -14.44
CA LYS A 67 30.00 16.19 -15.56
C LYS A 67 28.59 16.42 -16.13
N SER A 68 28.40 15.96 -17.37
CA SER A 68 27.12 15.92 -18.06
C SER A 68 26.85 14.52 -18.55
N LEU A 69 25.63 14.04 -18.40
CA LEU A 69 25.20 12.79 -19.00
C LEU A 69 25.23 12.92 -20.53
N SER A 70 25.66 11.86 -21.20
CA SER A 70 25.41 11.66 -22.63
C SER A 70 23.90 11.61 -22.90
N ALA A 71 23.53 11.70 -24.18
CA ALA A 71 22.13 11.58 -24.59
C ALA A 71 21.58 10.19 -24.23
N GLU A 72 22.41 9.16 -24.39
CA GLU A 72 22.11 7.77 -24.09
C GLU A 72 21.88 7.54 -22.59
N GLU A 73 22.78 8.03 -21.72
CA GLU A 73 22.63 7.92 -20.26
C GLU A 73 21.42 8.71 -19.77
N SER A 74 21.18 9.90 -20.33
CA SER A 74 19.98 10.69 -20.01
C SER A 74 18.70 9.94 -20.37
N GLN A 75 18.69 9.25 -21.52
CA GLN A 75 17.55 8.43 -21.94
C GLN A 75 17.37 7.22 -21.01
N GLN A 76 18.46 6.56 -20.61
CA GLN A 76 18.43 5.44 -19.67
C GLN A 76 17.92 5.87 -18.30
N LEU A 77 18.43 6.97 -17.75
CA LEU A 77 17.96 7.52 -16.47
C LEU A 77 16.47 7.83 -16.50
N ASN A 78 16.00 8.53 -17.55
CA ASN A 78 14.59 8.85 -17.71
C ASN A 78 13.71 7.59 -17.81
N ALA A 79 14.18 6.55 -18.51
CA ALA A 79 13.45 5.29 -18.60
C ALA A 79 13.31 4.60 -17.24
N ILE A 80 14.36 4.64 -16.41
CA ILE A 80 14.34 4.14 -15.04
C ILE A 80 13.38 4.96 -14.17
N LEU A 81 13.45 6.29 -14.22
CA LEU A 81 12.55 7.14 -13.43
C LEU A 81 11.07 6.91 -13.79
N ILE A 82 10.75 6.75 -15.08
CA ILE A 82 9.40 6.40 -15.54
C ILE A 82 8.98 5.00 -15.06
N SER A 83 9.91 4.05 -14.97
CA SER A 83 9.58 2.68 -14.57
C SER A 83 9.15 2.59 -13.11
N THR A 84 9.64 3.47 -12.22
CA THR A 84 9.25 3.49 -10.80
C THR A 84 7.73 3.49 -10.60
N GLU A 85 7.01 4.39 -11.28
CA GLU A 85 5.54 4.46 -11.21
C GLU A 85 4.88 3.21 -11.81
N ARG A 86 5.43 2.69 -12.91
CA ARG A 86 4.90 1.49 -13.59
C ARG A 86 5.12 0.22 -12.79
N THR A 87 6.16 0.14 -11.97
CA THR A 87 6.43 -1.01 -11.10
C THR A 87 5.35 -1.19 -10.05
N MET A 88 4.65 -0.12 -9.65
CA MET A 88 3.55 -0.18 -8.69
C MET A 88 2.23 -0.71 -9.29
N ILE A 89 2.23 -1.08 -10.57
CA ILE A 89 1.09 -1.65 -11.29
C ILE A 89 1.14 -3.18 -11.24
N ARG A 90 -0.04 -3.81 -11.19
CA ARG A 90 -0.21 -5.26 -11.30
C ARG A 90 -1.28 -5.58 -12.33
N GLU A 91 -0.97 -6.45 -13.29
CA GLU A 91 -1.84 -6.79 -14.43
C GLU A 91 -3.15 -7.48 -14.01
N GLU A 92 -3.19 -8.21 -12.90
CA GLU A 92 -4.43 -8.79 -12.38
C GLU A 92 -5.37 -7.73 -11.80
N GLY A 93 -4.81 -6.57 -11.42
CA GLY A 93 -5.52 -5.45 -10.82
C GLY A 93 -5.91 -5.65 -9.37
N LEU A 94 -6.86 -4.82 -8.92
CA LEU A 94 -7.40 -4.87 -7.56
C LEU A 94 -8.58 -5.85 -7.45
N PRO A 95 -8.81 -6.43 -6.25
CA PRO A 95 -9.95 -7.30 -6.01
C PRO A 95 -11.25 -6.59 -6.34
N ARG A 96 -12.21 -7.32 -6.93
CA ARG A 96 -13.54 -6.81 -7.36
C ARG A 96 -13.50 -5.75 -8.46
N ARG A 97 -12.33 -5.22 -8.83
CA ARG A 97 -12.14 -4.14 -9.81
C ARG A 97 -10.81 -4.25 -10.55
N SER A 98 -10.67 -5.33 -11.31
CA SER A 98 -9.45 -5.68 -12.02
C SER A 98 -8.96 -4.62 -13.02
N TRP A 99 -9.79 -3.66 -13.41
CA TRP A 99 -9.40 -2.54 -14.28
C TRP A 99 -8.54 -1.48 -13.57
N PHE A 100 -8.60 -1.39 -12.24
CA PHE A 100 -7.66 -0.59 -11.46
C PHE A 100 -6.42 -1.43 -11.16
N LYS A 101 -5.27 -0.97 -11.65
CA LYS A 101 -4.03 -1.74 -11.61
C LYS A 101 -3.00 -1.23 -10.60
N HIS A 102 -3.12 0.01 -10.15
CA HIS A 102 -2.16 0.62 -9.23
C HIS A 102 -2.35 0.10 -7.81
N GLN A 103 -1.27 -0.37 -7.18
CA GLN A 103 -1.33 -1.08 -5.89
C GLN A 103 -1.18 -0.16 -4.67
N ILE A 104 -0.69 1.08 -4.86
CA ILE A 104 -0.52 2.04 -3.77
C ILE A 104 -1.73 2.97 -3.60
N TYR A 105 -2.43 3.29 -4.68
CA TYR A 105 -3.60 4.16 -4.64
C TYR A 105 -4.61 3.81 -5.73
N ALA A 106 -5.89 3.96 -5.42
CA ALA A 106 -6.99 3.89 -6.37
C ALA A 106 -8.18 4.69 -5.83
N PRO A 107 -9.18 5.06 -6.65
CA PRO A 107 -10.47 5.51 -6.14
C PRO A 107 -11.03 4.49 -5.13
N GLY A 108 -11.62 4.90 -4.02
CA GLY A 108 -12.10 3.94 -3.02
C GLY A 108 -13.36 3.21 -3.49
N LEU A 109 -13.43 1.90 -3.23
CA LEU A 109 -14.53 1.05 -3.68
C LEU A 109 -15.90 1.54 -3.18
N TYR A 110 -15.98 1.97 -1.92
CA TYR A 110 -17.22 2.42 -1.27
C TYR A 110 -17.26 3.92 -0.94
N THR A 111 -16.16 4.65 -1.18
CA THR A 111 -16.04 6.09 -0.87
C THR A 111 -16.18 6.98 -2.11
N GLY A 112 -16.48 6.40 -3.28
CA GLY A 112 -16.63 7.14 -4.54
C GLY A 112 -15.33 7.84 -4.94
N TYR A 113 -15.35 9.18 -5.00
CA TYR A 113 -14.20 9.99 -5.41
C TYR A 113 -13.06 10.07 -4.37
N GLY A 114 -13.28 9.61 -3.14
CA GLY A 114 -12.21 9.57 -2.14
C GLY A 114 -11.14 8.56 -2.50
N VAL A 115 -9.88 8.97 -2.60
CA VAL A 115 -8.74 8.07 -2.85
C VAL A 115 -8.57 7.10 -1.68
N LYS A 116 -8.35 5.83 -2.01
CA LYS A 116 -7.94 4.78 -1.08
C LYS A 116 -6.45 4.51 -1.29
N THR A 117 -5.66 4.66 -0.22
CA THR A 117 -4.28 4.20 -0.19
C THR A 117 -4.21 2.72 0.18
N LEU A 118 -3.22 1.99 -0.35
CA LEU A 118 -3.04 0.54 -0.15
C LEU A 118 -4.38 -0.24 -0.27
N PRO A 119 -5.13 -0.07 -1.37
CA PRO A 119 -6.52 -0.48 -1.47
C PRO A 119 -6.74 -1.98 -1.20
N GLY A 120 -5.87 -2.86 -1.70
CA GLY A 120 -6.02 -4.31 -1.45
C GLY A 120 -5.90 -4.70 0.02
N ILE A 121 -5.13 -3.97 0.83
CA ILE A 121 -5.01 -4.21 2.27
C ILE A 121 -6.20 -3.60 3.01
N ARG A 122 -6.48 -2.32 2.75
CA ARG A 122 -7.50 -1.56 3.50
C ARG A 122 -8.92 -2.03 3.20
N GLU A 123 -9.22 -2.34 1.94
CA GLU A 123 -10.54 -2.85 1.55
C GLU A 123 -10.74 -4.28 2.04
N GLY A 124 -9.69 -5.12 2.04
CA GLY A 124 -9.71 -6.43 2.69
C GLY A 124 -10.02 -6.35 4.19
N LEU A 125 -9.46 -5.37 4.91
CA LEU A 125 -9.76 -5.15 6.34
C LEU A 125 -11.23 -4.73 6.56
N GLU A 126 -11.75 -3.84 5.71
CA GLU A 126 -13.12 -3.34 5.78
C GLU A 126 -14.16 -4.42 5.46
N GLU A 127 -13.88 -5.25 4.44
CA GLU A 127 -14.72 -6.38 4.05
C GLU A 127 -14.50 -7.63 4.91
N ARG A 128 -13.55 -7.56 5.85
CA ARG A 128 -13.19 -8.67 6.74
C ARG A 128 -12.68 -9.90 5.99
N ASN A 129 -12.07 -9.68 4.83
CA ASN A 129 -11.42 -10.70 4.02
C ASN A 129 -9.95 -10.81 4.43
N TRP A 130 -9.68 -11.61 5.47
CA TRP A 130 -8.35 -11.71 6.06
C TRP A 130 -7.30 -12.34 5.14
N ASP A 131 -7.72 -13.22 4.22
CA ASP A 131 -6.83 -13.80 3.22
C ASP A 131 -6.37 -12.74 2.21
N GLU A 132 -7.27 -11.86 1.80
CA GLU A 132 -6.95 -10.71 0.94
C GLU A 132 -5.95 -9.77 1.62
N VAL A 133 -6.13 -9.47 2.91
CA VAL A 133 -5.18 -8.65 3.67
C VAL A 133 -3.78 -9.26 3.65
N ARG A 134 -3.66 -10.56 3.99
CA ARG A 134 -2.37 -11.27 3.98
C ARG A 134 -1.72 -11.28 2.60
N GLN A 135 -2.50 -11.54 1.56
CA GLN A 135 -2.02 -11.56 0.19
C GLN A 135 -1.48 -10.18 -0.22
N TYR A 136 -2.24 -9.11 0.04
CA TYR A 136 -1.89 -7.78 -0.44
C TYR A 136 -0.79 -7.10 0.38
N ILE A 137 -0.54 -7.52 1.64
CA ILE A 137 0.70 -7.16 2.34
C ILE A 137 1.92 -7.60 1.52
N GLY A 138 1.94 -8.86 1.08
CA GLY A 138 3.02 -9.38 0.24
C GLY A 138 3.13 -8.66 -1.10
N VAL A 139 2.00 -8.47 -1.81
CA VAL A 139 1.97 -7.78 -3.11
C VAL A 139 2.51 -6.35 -3.01
N VAL A 140 2.03 -5.57 -2.02
CA VAL A 140 2.48 -4.17 -1.87
C VAL A 140 3.96 -4.12 -1.51
N SER A 141 4.43 -5.00 -0.62
CA SER A 141 5.84 -5.08 -0.25
C SER A 141 6.72 -5.34 -1.48
N GLU A 142 6.34 -6.30 -2.32
CA GLU A 142 7.03 -6.61 -3.58
C GLU A 142 7.07 -5.40 -4.54
N LYS A 143 5.97 -4.62 -4.61
CA LYS A 143 5.97 -3.40 -5.45
C LYS A 143 6.93 -2.34 -4.90
N LEU A 144 6.99 -2.13 -3.59
CA LEU A 144 7.93 -1.18 -2.99
C LEU A 144 9.39 -1.61 -3.20
N ASP A 145 9.68 -2.91 -3.06
CA ASP A 145 11.01 -3.46 -3.35
C ASP A 145 11.40 -3.26 -4.81
N GLY A 146 10.48 -3.48 -5.75
CA GLY A 146 10.75 -3.23 -7.17
C GLY A 146 10.98 -1.74 -7.50
N VAL A 147 10.35 -0.83 -6.77
CA VAL A 147 10.64 0.62 -6.88
C VAL A 147 12.05 0.90 -6.35
N ALA A 148 12.41 0.31 -5.21
CA ALA A 148 13.76 0.44 -4.65
C ALA A 148 14.82 -0.09 -5.65
N ASP A 149 14.59 -1.24 -6.28
CA ASP A 149 15.48 -1.80 -7.32
C ASP A 149 15.67 -0.83 -8.52
N ALA A 150 14.59 -0.18 -8.96
CA ALA A 150 14.65 0.80 -10.03
C ALA A 150 15.47 2.03 -9.60
N ILE A 151 15.26 2.53 -8.38
CA ILE A 151 16.03 3.66 -7.85
C ILE A 151 17.51 3.28 -7.68
N ASP A 152 17.81 2.09 -7.16
CA ASP A 152 19.18 1.58 -7.03
C ASP A 152 19.89 1.51 -8.39
N SER A 153 19.16 1.16 -9.45
CA SER A 153 19.68 1.19 -10.83
C SER A 153 20.00 2.61 -11.31
N ALA A 154 19.19 3.60 -10.92
CA ALA A 154 19.47 5.00 -11.21
C ALA A 154 20.69 5.52 -10.41
N VAL A 155 20.85 5.08 -9.16
CA VAL A 155 22.05 5.38 -8.35
C VAL A 155 23.31 4.86 -9.03
N ALA A 156 23.28 3.62 -9.52
CA ALA A 156 24.42 3.01 -10.22
C ALA A 156 24.81 3.83 -11.46
N LEU A 157 23.83 4.21 -12.30
CA LEU A 157 24.07 5.03 -13.48
C LEU A 157 24.67 6.42 -13.16
N LEU A 158 24.28 7.02 -12.03
CA LEU A 158 24.83 8.31 -11.60
C LEU A 158 26.20 8.20 -10.91
N SER A 159 26.58 7.00 -10.46
CA SER A 159 27.80 6.75 -9.69
C SER A 159 28.89 6.05 -10.50
N ASP A 160 28.53 5.36 -11.58
CA ASP A 160 29.46 4.80 -12.55
C ASP A 160 30.06 5.94 -13.39
N GLU A 161 31.13 6.54 -12.85
CA GLU A 161 32.34 7.07 -13.53
C GLU A 161 33.24 7.85 -12.56
#